data_AF-W5NTE5-F1
#
_entry.id   AF-W5NTE5-F1
#
_cell.length_a   1.000
_cell.length_b   1.000
_cell.length_c   1.000
_cell.angle_alpha   90.00
_cell.angle_beta   90.00
_cell.angle_gamma   90.00
#
_symmetry.space_group_name_H-M   'P 1'
#
loop_
_entity.id
_entity.type
_entity.pdbx_description
1 polymer ?
#
loop_
_entity_poly.entity_id
_entity_poly.type
_entity_poly.pdbx_seq_one_letter_code
_entity_poly.pdbx_strand_id
1 'polypeptide(L)'
;MSYVFQMISVERGIEYTDLEKEAPWELENRPPPIWPPNGRISFSSVNLRYNLDSPLVLRNLEAFIYPGGKYGIVGRTGAGKSSLIAALFRLSEPEGGIYIDDILTTSIGLHDLRKKMSVALQVCTTEHSHVFFS
;
A
#
# COMPACT_ATOMS: atom_id res chain seq x y z
N MET A 1 -27.60 35.88 -3.69
CA MET A 1 -26.30 35.49 -4.25
C MET A 1 -25.33 34.87 -3.22
N SER A 2 -25.66 34.85 -1.93
CA SER A 2 -24.78 34.37 -0.84
C SER A 2 -24.97 32.89 -0.45
N TYR A 3 -26.11 32.28 -0.76
CA TYR A 3 -26.43 30.88 -0.42
C TYR A 3 -25.81 29.85 -1.39
N VAL A 4 -25.54 30.25 -2.63
CA VAL A 4 -25.03 29.33 -3.67
C VAL A 4 -23.59 28.89 -3.36
N PHE A 5 -22.78 29.76 -2.73
CA PHE A 5 -21.42 29.41 -2.32
C PHE A 5 -21.38 28.43 -1.13
N GLN A 6 -22.40 28.42 -0.26
CA GLN A 6 -22.47 27.45 0.85
C GLN A 6 -22.79 26.03 0.36
N MET A 7 -23.62 25.88 -0.68
CA MET A 7 -23.95 24.55 -1.24
C MET A 7 -22.75 23.89 -1.93
N ILE A 8 -21.96 24.64 -2.71
CA ILE A 8 -20.79 24.09 -3.43
C ILE A 8 -19.73 23.53 -2.46
N SER A 9 -19.57 24.15 -1.28
CA SER A 9 -18.68 23.62 -0.23
C SER A 9 -19.19 22.33 0.41
N VAL A 10 -20.51 22.20 0.58
CA VAL A 10 -21.12 20.99 1.15
C VAL A 10 -21.10 19.83 0.16
N GLU A 11 -21.36 20.11 -1.12
CA GLU A 11 -21.30 19.13 -2.21
C GLU A 11 -19.88 18.55 -2.37
N ARG A 12 -18.84 19.38 -2.30
CA ARG A 12 -17.45 18.90 -2.25
C ARG A 12 -17.14 18.07 -1.00
N GLY A 13 -17.68 18.44 0.16
CA GLY A 13 -17.50 17.69 1.39
C GLY A 13 -18.10 16.28 1.33
N ILE A 14 -19.20 16.11 0.59
CA ILE A 14 -19.89 14.82 0.40
C ILE A 14 -19.15 13.96 -0.64
N GLU A 15 -18.53 14.55 -1.67
CA GLU A 15 -17.71 13.82 -2.64
C GLU A 15 -16.53 13.09 -1.96
N TYR A 16 -15.98 13.62 -0.86
CA TYR A 16 -14.95 12.93 -0.07
C TYR A 16 -15.47 11.75 0.76
N THR A 17 -16.78 11.66 1.01
CA THR A 17 -17.38 10.57 1.80
C THR A 17 -17.71 9.31 0.98
N ASP A 18 -17.79 9.45 -0.34
CA ASP A 18 -18.13 8.37 -1.30
C ASP A 18 -16.90 7.79 -2.01
N LEU A 19 -15.70 8.23 -1.66
CA LEU A 19 -14.46 7.63 -2.16
C LEU A 19 -14.40 6.15 -1.76
N GLU A 20 -13.94 5.29 -2.68
CA GLU A 20 -13.68 3.88 -2.40
C GLU A 20 -12.84 3.78 -1.11
N LYS A 21 -13.48 3.32 -0.04
CA LYS A 21 -12.82 3.20 1.26
C LYS A 21 -11.67 2.21 1.12
N GLU A 22 -10.48 2.64 1.55
CA GLU A 22 -9.35 1.73 1.71
C GLU A 22 -9.76 0.53 2.58
N ALA A 23 -9.02 -0.58 2.45
CA ALA A 23 -9.23 -1.78 3.21
C ALA A 23 -9.37 -1.50 4.73
N PRO A 24 -10.06 -2.37 5.48
CA PRO A 24 -10.30 -2.13 6.90
C PRO A 24 -8.98 -1.88 7.65
N TRP A 25 -8.97 -0.80 8.42
CA TRP A 25 -7.78 -0.35 9.14
C TRP A 25 -7.30 -1.40 10.16
N GLU A 26 -8.26 -2.07 10.81
CA GLU A 26 -8.06 -3.20 11.71
C GLU A 26 -8.93 -4.37 11.23
N LEU A 27 -8.35 -5.57 11.17
CA LEU A 27 -9.10 -6.83 11.03
C LEU A 27 -8.99 -7.61 12.34
N GLU A 28 -9.98 -8.45 12.65
CA GLU A 28 -9.91 -9.41 13.77
C GLU A 28 -8.74 -10.38 13.63
N ASN A 29 -8.34 -10.67 12.37
CA ASN A 29 -7.23 -11.55 12.08
C ASN A 29 -5.90 -10.81 12.22
N ARG A 30 -5.36 -10.82 13.45
CA ARG A 30 -4.08 -10.20 13.78
C ARG A 30 -2.95 -11.19 13.58
N PRO A 31 -1.84 -10.78 12.95
CA PRO A 31 -0.66 -11.64 12.86
C PRO A 31 -0.09 -11.90 14.27
N PRO A 32 0.64 -13.01 14.46
CA PRO A 32 1.27 -13.30 15.74
C PRO A 32 2.21 -12.15 16.17
N PRO A 33 2.39 -11.90 17.48
CA PRO A 33 3.10 -10.71 17.97
C PRO A 33 4.55 -10.60 17.49
N ILE A 34 5.19 -11.74 17.23
CA ILE A 34 6.58 -11.83 16.73
C ILE A 34 6.70 -11.70 15.21
N TRP A 35 5.58 -11.51 14.51
CA TRP A 35 5.57 -11.32 13.07
C TRP A 35 6.11 -9.94 12.66
N PRO A 36 6.86 -9.85 11.55
CA PRO A 36 7.41 -10.95 10.73
C PRO A 36 8.75 -11.48 11.29
N PRO A 37 8.91 -12.80 11.63
CA PRO A 37 10.15 -13.33 12.18
C PRO A 37 11.32 -13.42 11.20
N ASN A 38 11.05 -13.73 9.92
CA ASN A 38 12.11 -13.88 8.90
C ASN A 38 12.06 -12.74 7.88
N GLY A 39 10.88 -12.16 7.64
CA GLY A 39 10.70 -11.13 6.61
C GLY A 39 10.77 -11.69 5.19
N ARG A 40 10.37 -12.95 5.01
CA ARG A 40 10.22 -13.58 3.69
C ARG A 40 9.05 -12.94 2.97
N ILE A 41 9.22 -12.52 1.71
CA ILE A 41 8.14 -11.92 0.91
C ILE A 41 7.94 -12.73 -0.37
N SER A 42 6.71 -13.12 -0.67
CA SER A 42 6.36 -13.85 -1.87
C SER A 42 5.21 -13.16 -2.59
N PHE A 43 5.37 -12.97 -3.89
CA PHE A 43 4.35 -12.44 -4.78
C PHE A 43 3.85 -13.58 -5.65
N SER A 44 2.54 -13.82 -5.62
CA SER A 44 1.85 -14.86 -6.40
C SER A 44 0.82 -14.19 -7.30
N SER A 45 1.11 -14.20 -8.60
CA SER A 45 0.27 -13.65 -9.65
C SER A 45 -0.29 -12.26 -9.34
N VAL A 46 0.58 -11.34 -8.89
CA VAL A 46 0.16 -10.02 -8.44
C VAL A 46 -0.12 -9.10 -9.63
N ASN A 47 -1.31 -8.54 -9.66
CA ASN A 47 -1.82 -7.63 -10.66
C ASN A 47 -2.25 -6.34 -9.97
N LEU A 48 -1.98 -5.19 -10.59
CA LEU A 48 -2.38 -3.89 -10.02
C LEU A 48 -2.90 -2.98 -11.12
N ARG A 49 -4.09 -2.43 -10.90
CA ARG A 49 -4.69 -1.33 -11.67
C ARG A 49 -5.12 -0.24 -10.71
N TYR A 50 -5.00 1.01 -11.13
CA TYR A 50 -5.44 2.14 -10.32
C TYR A 50 -6.95 2.38 -10.40
N ASN A 51 -7.57 2.09 -11.55
CA ASN A 51 -9.02 2.15 -11.76
C ASN A 51 -9.47 0.91 -12.52
N LEU A 52 -10.75 0.54 -12.43
CA LEU A 52 -11.35 -0.58 -13.17
C LEU A 52 -11.14 -0.45 -14.70
N ASP A 53 -11.26 0.78 -15.23
CA ASP A 53 -11.08 1.11 -16.65
C ASP A 53 -9.62 1.36 -17.06
N SER A 54 -8.69 1.42 -16.10
CA SER A 54 -7.27 1.67 -16.37
C SER A 54 -6.55 0.37 -16.72
N PRO A 55 -5.56 0.40 -17.63
CA PRO A 55 -4.77 -0.78 -17.93
C PRO A 55 -3.97 -1.24 -16.71
N LEU A 56 -3.76 -2.56 -16.62
CA LEU A 56 -2.91 -3.16 -15.60
C LEU A 56 -1.48 -2.61 -15.69
N VAL A 57 -1.01 -2.02 -14.58
CA VAL A 57 0.34 -1.47 -14.42
C VAL A 57 1.31 -2.56 -14.01
N LEU A 58 0.89 -3.44 -13.08
CA LEU A 58 1.57 -4.69 -12.78
C LEU A 58 0.75 -5.84 -13.36
N ARG A 59 1.43 -6.75 -14.07
CA ARG A 59 0.81 -7.89 -14.75
C ARG A 59 1.50 -9.17 -14.32
N ASN A 60 0.74 -10.05 -13.67
CA ASN A 60 1.16 -11.39 -13.24
C ASN A 60 2.57 -11.40 -12.61
N LEU A 61 2.81 -10.53 -11.63
CA LEU A 61 4.09 -10.43 -10.97
C LEU A 61 4.26 -11.61 -10.01
N GLU A 62 5.22 -12.47 -10.34
CA GLU A 62 5.67 -13.59 -9.51
C GLU A 62 7.13 -13.35 -9.12
N ALA A 63 7.36 -13.19 -7.82
CA ALA A 63 8.67 -12.89 -7.29
C ALA A 63 8.79 -13.42 -5.88
N PHE A 64 10.02 -13.74 -5.49
CA PHE A 64 10.31 -14.29 -4.19
C PHE A 64 11.54 -13.63 -3.59
N ILE A 65 11.39 -13.14 -2.36
CA ILE A 65 12.42 -12.45 -1.60
C ILE A 65 12.78 -13.32 -0.41
N TYR A 66 14.04 -13.78 -0.38
CA TYR A 66 14.55 -14.57 0.73
C TYR A 66 14.85 -13.68 1.93
N PRO A 67 14.66 -14.18 3.16
CA PRO A 67 15.02 -13.45 4.36
C PRO A 67 16.53 -13.19 4.45
N GLY A 68 16.91 -12.07 5.07
CA GLY A 68 18.32 -11.72 5.33
C GLY A 68 19.10 -11.15 4.14
N GLY A 69 18.48 -11.04 2.96
CA GLY A 69 19.08 -10.42 1.78
C GLY A 69 18.76 -8.93 1.64
N LYS A 70 19.65 -8.18 0.99
CA LYS A 70 19.36 -6.81 0.53
C LYS A 70 18.96 -6.87 -0.94
N TYR A 71 17.73 -6.45 -1.23
CA TYR A 71 17.18 -6.49 -2.58
C TYR A 71 16.93 -5.07 -3.09
N GLY A 72 17.32 -4.82 -4.34
CA GLY A 72 17.06 -3.56 -5.04
C GLY A 72 16.12 -3.78 -6.21
N ILE A 73 15.07 -2.96 -6.32
CA ILE A 73 14.15 -2.98 -7.46
C ILE A 73 14.69 -2.01 -8.53
N VAL A 74 15.11 -2.53 -9.68
CA VAL A 74 15.63 -1.74 -10.80
C VAL A 74 14.73 -1.85 -12.03
N GLY A 75 14.67 -0.81 -12.84
CA GLY A 75 13.87 -0.79 -14.07
C GLY A 75 13.76 0.60 -14.67
N ARG A 76 13.39 0.69 -15.96
CA ARG A 76 13.18 1.97 -16.65
C ARG A 76 12.08 2.80 -15.96
N THR A 77 12.13 4.11 -16.11
CA THR A 77 11.02 5.00 -15.68
C THR A 77 9.74 4.55 -16.38
N GLY A 78 8.65 4.38 -15.62
CA GLY A 78 7.38 3.82 -16.14
C GLY A 78 7.25 2.29 -16.06
N ALA A 79 8.28 1.55 -15.60
CA ALA A 79 8.20 0.09 -15.47
C ALA A 79 7.32 -0.43 -14.31
N GLY A 80 6.65 0.45 -13.56
CA GLY A 80 5.78 0.04 -12.45
C GLY A 80 6.48 -0.16 -11.09
N LYS A 81 7.71 0.33 -10.88
CA LYS A 81 8.42 0.22 -9.58
C LYS A 81 7.65 0.88 -8.43
N SER A 82 7.16 2.11 -8.63
CA SER A 82 6.34 2.82 -7.64
C SER A 82 5.02 2.10 -7.39
N SER A 83 4.47 1.46 -8.44
CA SER A 83 3.26 0.64 -8.36
C SER A 83 3.50 -0.63 -7.55
N LEU A 84 4.68 -1.25 -7.67
CA LEU A 84 5.07 -2.40 -6.85
C LEU A 84 5.16 -2.03 -5.36
N ILE A 85 5.73 -0.86 -5.06
CA ILE A 85 5.74 -0.31 -3.71
C ILE A 85 4.30 -0.06 -3.24
N ALA A 86 3.45 0.55 -4.07
CA ALA A 86 2.05 0.78 -3.73
C ALA A 86 1.26 -0.51 -3.42
N ALA A 87 1.48 -1.57 -4.21
CA ALA A 87 0.89 -2.89 -3.95
C ALA A 87 1.40 -3.51 -2.65
N LEU A 88 2.71 -3.43 -2.38
CA LEU A 88 3.33 -3.97 -1.17
C LEU A 88 2.80 -3.28 0.10
N PHE A 89 2.66 -1.95 0.05
CA PHE A 89 2.10 -1.15 1.17
C PHE A 89 0.58 -1.17 1.23
N ARG A 90 -0.09 -1.87 0.29
CA ARG A 90 -1.54 -1.84 0.09
C ARG A 90 -2.07 -0.39 0.12
N LEU A 91 -1.38 0.51 -0.60
CA LEU A 91 -1.88 1.86 -0.89
C LEU A 91 -2.95 1.83 -1.99
N SER A 92 -2.88 0.80 -2.83
CA SER A 92 -3.91 0.42 -3.79
C SER A 92 -4.05 -1.09 -3.68
N GLU A 93 -5.27 -1.61 -3.70
CA GLU A 93 -5.53 -3.03 -3.52
C GLU A 93 -5.03 -3.83 -4.73
N PRO A 94 -3.98 -4.65 -4.58
CA PRO A 94 -3.56 -5.53 -5.64
C PRO A 94 -4.49 -6.73 -5.77
N GLU A 95 -4.70 -7.18 -6.99
CA GLU A 95 -5.29 -8.48 -7.29
C GLU A 95 -4.18 -9.55 -7.22
N GLY A 96 -4.49 -10.74 -6.68
CA GLY A 96 -3.51 -11.80 -6.44
C GLY A 96 -3.09 -11.91 -4.97
N GLY A 97 -1.94 -12.55 -4.72
CA GLY A 97 -1.49 -12.85 -3.37
C GLY A 97 -0.10 -12.28 -3.06
N ILE A 98 -0.02 -11.37 -2.09
CA ILE A 98 1.24 -10.96 -1.48
C ILE A 98 1.33 -11.61 -0.10
N TYR A 99 2.39 -12.37 0.13
CA TYR A 99 2.60 -13.11 1.37
C TYR A 99 3.85 -12.60 2.07
N ILE A 100 3.75 -12.38 3.37
CA ILE A 100 4.89 -12.05 4.24
C ILE A 100 4.97 -13.13 5.34
N ASP A 101 6.07 -13.88 5.37
CA ASP A 101 6.25 -15.06 6.22
C ASP A 101 5.07 -16.05 6.11
N ASP A 102 4.65 -16.33 4.88
CA ASP A 102 3.54 -17.22 4.52
C ASP A 102 2.14 -16.74 4.98
N ILE A 103 2.04 -15.51 5.50
CA ILE A 103 0.77 -14.85 5.84
C ILE A 103 0.36 -13.91 4.71
N LEU A 104 -0.88 -14.08 4.23
CA LEU A 104 -1.45 -13.24 3.18
C LEU A 104 -1.68 -11.81 3.70
N THR A 105 -1.14 -10.80 3.02
CA THR A 105 -1.24 -9.39 3.46
C THR A 105 -2.65 -8.83 3.37
N THR A 106 -3.54 -9.40 2.54
CA THR A 106 -4.96 -9.03 2.49
C THR A 106 -5.75 -9.56 3.69
N SER A 107 -5.24 -10.59 4.37
CA SER A 107 -5.88 -11.19 5.54
C SER A 107 -5.58 -10.46 6.86
N ILE A 108 -4.66 -9.49 6.84
CA ILE A 108 -4.26 -8.68 8.00
C ILE A 108 -4.70 -7.22 7.84
N GLY A 109 -4.92 -6.53 8.95
CA GLY A 109 -5.26 -5.11 8.97
C GLY A 109 -4.12 -4.23 8.44
N LEU A 110 -4.47 -3.13 7.77
CA LEU A 110 -3.48 -2.17 7.26
C LEU A 110 -2.60 -1.60 8.37
N HIS A 111 -3.16 -1.41 9.58
CA HIS A 111 -2.43 -0.87 10.71
C HIS A 111 -1.27 -1.79 11.13
N ASP A 112 -1.53 -3.07 11.35
CA ASP A 112 -0.51 -4.06 11.74
C ASP A 112 0.54 -4.25 10.64
N LEU A 113 0.10 -4.27 9.38
CA LEU A 113 0.98 -4.38 8.22
C LEU A 113 1.94 -3.18 8.11
N ARG A 114 1.40 -1.95 8.11
CA ARG A 114 2.20 -0.72 7.98
C ARG A 114 3.08 -0.45 9.20
N LYS A 115 2.67 -0.89 10.40
CA LYS A 115 3.49 -0.77 11.62
C LYS A 115 4.75 -1.62 11.58
N LYS A 116 4.71 -2.75 10.87
CA LYS A 116 5.84 -3.70 10.77
C LYS A 116 6.72 -3.47 9.55
N MET A 117 6.31 -2.60 8.62
CA MET A 117 7.11 -2.22 7.46
C MET A 117 7.59 -0.77 7.58
N SER A 118 8.90 -0.56 7.57
CA SER A 118 9.47 0.78 7.50
C SER A 118 9.69 1.21 6.05
N VAL A 119 9.24 2.41 5.69
CA VAL A 119 9.42 3.00 4.35
C VAL A 119 10.26 4.25 4.45
N ALA A 120 11.32 4.32 3.64
CA ALA A 120 11.93 5.59 3.29
C ALA A 120 11.23 6.12 2.03
N LEU A 121 10.48 7.22 2.16
CA LEU A 121 9.83 7.86 1.02
C LEU A 121 10.91 8.43 0.08
N GLN A 122 10.74 8.18 -1.22
CA GLN A 122 11.65 8.69 -2.26
C GLN A 122 11.56 10.23 -2.39
N VAL A 123 10.47 10.84 -1.92
CA VAL A 123 10.34 12.28 -1.78
C VAL A 123 10.43 12.60 -0.29
N CYS A 124 11.50 13.26 0.12
CA CYS A 124 11.56 13.88 1.44
C CYS A 124 10.60 15.07 1.45
N THR A 125 9.34 14.85 1.85
CA THR A 125 8.53 15.95 2.38
C THR A 125 9.10 16.27 3.75
N THR A 126 10.01 17.24 3.82
CA THR A 126 10.44 17.83 5.08
C THR A 126 9.25 18.58 5.68
N GLU A 127 8.42 17.87 6.43
CA GLU A 127 7.63 18.47 7.49
C GLU A 127 8.64 19.01 8.52
N HIS A 128 8.60 20.32 8.78
CA HIS A 128 9.40 20.95 9.81
C HIS A 128 8.93 20.51 11.20
N SER A 129 9.30 19.31 11.63
CA SER A 129 9.52 18.96 13.05
C SER A 129 9.97 17.51 13.18
N HIS A 130 11.24 17.34 13.57
CA HIS A 130 11.80 16.17 14.24
C HIS A 130 11.56 14.79 13.59
N VAL A 131 12.37 14.51 12.56
CA VAL A 131 12.69 13.12 12.18
C VAL A 131 13.64 12.54 13.24
N PHE A 132 13.09 11.85 14.24
CA PHE A 132 13.87 10.96 15.11
C PHE A 132 13.83 9.54 14.50
N PHE A 133 14.93 9.12 13.90
CA PHE A 133 15.32 7.72 13.94
C PHE A 133 16.07 7.51 15.26
N SER A 134 15.55 6.64 16.12
CA SER A 134 16.29 6.03 17.22
C SER A 134 16.08 4.53 17.19
#